data_AF-A0A3D3USK7-F1
#
_entry.id   AF-A0A3D3USK7-F1
#
_cell.length_a   1.000
_cell.length_b   1.000
_cell.length_c   1.000
_cell.angle_alpha   90.00
_cell.angle_beta   90.00
_cell.angle_gamma   90.00
#
_symmetry.space_group_name_H-M   'P 1'
#
loop_
_entity.id
_entity.type
_entity.pdbx_description
1 polymer ?
#
loop_
_entity_poly.entity_id
_entity_poly.type
_entity_poly.pdbx_seq_one_letter_code
_entity_poly.pdbx_strand_id
1 'polypeptide(L)'
;GRGNAVVNNRRELLFYARRIPNPICQELVKGIEYTCDVYVDFGMKVRCVVPRKRIEVRAGEVSKGQVAKNRRIMNEAVTLVEKLGAGPGVITLQLFLTGDDKLKYIEINPRFGGGAPLSIKAGADFPKWILQELTGGKPNIRFDGFKDGLIMLRYDSEVWLGASQ
;
A
#
# COMPACT_ATOMS: atom_id res chain seq x y z
N GLY A 1 -4.83 -15.14 -8.36
CA GLY A 1 -4.24 -15.41 -7.02
C GLY A 1 -5.11 -16.42 -6.31
N ARG A 2 -4.65 -17.03 -5.20
CA ARG A 2 -5.53 -17.92 -4.43
C ARG A 2 -6.73 -17.08 -3.93
N GLY A 3 -7.94 -17.42 -4.37
CA GLY A 3 -9.17 -16.76 -3.93
C GLY A 3 -9.66 -15.55 -4.74
N ASN A 4 -9.03 -15.19 -5.87
CA ASN A 4 -9.55 -14.16 -6.78
C ASN A 4 -9.55 -14.62 -8.25
N ALA A 5 -10.61 -14.24 -8.97
CA ALA A 5 -10.81 -14.58 -10.38
C ALA A 5 -11.40 -13.38 -11.15
N VAL A 6 -10.93 -13.17 -12.38
CA VAL A 6 -11.59 -12.28 -13.34
C VAL A 6 -12.64 -13.10 -14.08
N VAL A 7 -13.85 -12.57 -14.21
CA VAL A 7 -14.97 -13.25 -14.87
C VAL A 7 -15.48 -12.42 -16.04
N ASN A 8 -15.65 -13.04 -17.20
CA ASN A 8 -16.02 -12.36 -18.45
C ASN A 8 -17.51 -12.53 -18.78
N ASN A 9 -18.19 -13.44 -18.09
CA ASN A 9 -19.59 -13.77 -18.34
C ASN A 9 -20.25 -14.39 -17.10
N ARG A 10 -21.57 -14.51 -17.15
CA ARG A 10 -22.38 -15.06 -16.05
C ARG A 10 -22.03 -16.52 -15.72
N ARG A 11 -21.59 -17.32 -16.70
CA ARG A 11 -21.23 -18.73 -16.47
C ARG A 11 -19.95 -18.82 -15.61
N GLU A 12 -18.94 -18.02 -15.94
CA GLU A 12 -17.71 -17.90 -15.15
C GLU A 12 -18.00 -17.41 -13.73
N LEU A 13 -18.82 -16.35 -13.58
CA LEU A 13 -19.21 -15.84 -12.26
C LEU A 13 -19.82 -16.94 -11.39
N LEU A 14 -20.79 -17.68 -11.91
CA LEU A 14 -21.45 -18.78 -11.18
C LEU A 14 -20.49 -19.93 -10.84
N PHE A 15 -19.49 -20.19 -11.69
CA PHE A 15 -18.47 -21.22 -11.44
C PHE A 15 -17.53 -20.82 -10.30
N TYR A 16 -17.05 -19.58 -10.27
CA TYR A 16 -16.11 -19.12 -9.25
C TYR A 16 -16.79 -18.78 -7.92
N ALA A 17 -17.99 -18.19 -7.95
CA ALA A 17 -18.73 -17.81 -6.74
C ALA A 17 -19.02 -18.97 -5.79
N ARG A 18 -19.11 -20.21 -6.31
CA ARG A 18 -19.28 -21.43 -5.51
C ARG A 18 -18.01 -21.93 -4.82
N ARG A 19 -16.83 -21.50 -5.31
CA ARG A 19 -15.53 -21.97 -4.81
C ARG A 19 -14.83 -20.96 -3.90
N ILE A 20 -15.18 -19.68 -4.04
CA ILE A 20 -14.62 -18.60 -3.22
C ILE A 20 -15.58 -18.36 -2.07
N PRO A 21 -15.16 -18.56 -0.80
CA PRO A 21 -16.01 -18.26 0.36
C PRO A 21 -16.29 -16.77 0.43
N ASN A 22 -17.55 -16.38 0.70
CA ASN A 22 -17.99 -14.99 0.86
C ASN A 22 -17.46 -14.03 -0.23
N PRO A 23 -17.70 -14.32 -1.52
CA PRO A 23 -17.09 -13.56 -2.60
C PRO A 23 -17.72 -12.17 -2.72
N ILE A 24 -16.89 -11.14 -2.92
CA ILE A 24 -17.34 -9.82 -3.37
C ILE A 24 -17.15 -9.78 -4.88
N CYS A 25 -18.24 -9.50 -5.62
CA CYS A 25 -18.18 -9.25 -7.05
C CYS A 25 -18.13 -7.74 -7.29
N GLN A 26 -17.14 -7.28 -8.05
CA GLN A 26 -16.92 -5.87 -8.37
C GLN A 26 -16.52 -5.68 -9.83
N GLU A 27 -16.63 -4.45 -10.30
CA GLU A 27 -16.11 -4.04 -11.61
C GLU A 27 -14.60 -4.30 -11.70
N LEU A 28 -14.13 -4.78 -12.85
CA LEU A 28 -12.70 -4.88 -13.13
C LEU A 28 -12.14 -3.51 -13.50
N VAL A 29 -11.51 -2.85 -12.53
CA VAL A 29 -10.89 -1.54 -12.72
C VAL A 29 -9.58 -1.67 -13.52
N LYS A 30 -9.40 -0.82 -14.53
CA LYS A 30 -8.17 -0.69 -15.30
C LYS A 30 -7.55 0.69 -15.07
N GLY A 31 -6.23 0.75 -14.89
CA GLY A 31 -5.50 2.00 -14.67
C GLY A 31 -4.10 1.75 -14.13
N ILE A 32 -3.44 2.82 -13.71
CA ILE A 32 -2.17 2.74 -13.00
C ILE A 32 -2.46 2.41 -11.54
N GLU A 33 -1.95 1.28 -11.05
CA GLU A 33 -2.13 0.84 -9.68
C GLU A 33 -1.12 1.53 -8.74
N TYR A 34 -1.63 2.07 -7.63
CA TYR A 34 -0.84 2.66 -6.56
C TYR A 34 -1.12 1.94 -5.24
N THR A 35 -0.08 1.82 -4.41
CA THR A 35 -0.23 1.61 -2.97
C THR A 35 0.31 2.85 -2.27
N CYS A 36 -0.51 3.46 -1.42
CA CYS A 36 -0.11 4.58 -0.56
C CYS A 36 0.16 4.04 0.84
N ASP A 37 1.38 4.23 1.35
CA ASP A 37 1.68 4.01 2.76
C ASP A 37 1.39 5.32 3.50
N VAL A 38 0.37 5.32 4.36
CA VAL A 38 -0.12 6.48 5.12
C VAL A 38 0.30 6.32 6.57
N TYR A 39 1.10 7.25 7.08
CA TYR A 39 1.48 7.27 8.49
C TYR A 39 0.56 8.20 9.28
N VAL A 40 -0.06 7.63 10.31
CA VAL A 40 -0.91 8.31 11.28
C VAL A 40 -0.21 8.29 12.62
N ASP A 41 0.02 9.48 13.21
CA ASP A 41 0.68 9.59 14.51
C ASP A 41 -0.22 9.13 15.66
N PHE A 42 0.34 9.02 16.87
CA PHE A 42 -0.41 8.63 18.07
C PHE A 42 -1.42 9.70 18.54
N GLY A 43 -1.41 10.88 17.92
CA GLY A 43 -2.43 11.92 18.06
C GLY A 43 -3.55 11.82 17.01
N MET A 44 -3.62 10.71 16.26
CA MET A 44 -4.60 10.45 15.20
C MET A 44 -4.55 11.45 14.03
N LYS A 45 -3.38 12.03 13.76
CA LYS A 45 -3.17 12.92 12.60
C LYS A 45 -2.38 12.22 11.52
N VAL A 46 -2.80 12.37 10.27
CA VAL A 46 -2.00 11.92 9.13
C VAL A 46 -0.76 12.82 8.98
N ARG A 47 0.43 12.23 9.04
CA ARG A 47 1.71 12.98 9.01
C ARG A 47 2.49 12.83 7.72
N CYS A 48 2.30 11.72 7.00
CA CYS A 48 3.01 11.45 5.75
C CYS A 48 2.19 10.47 4.89
N VAL A 49 2.18 10.68 3.57
CA VAL A 49 1.62 9.73 2.61
C VAL A 49 2.64 9.47 1.52
N VAL A 50 3.02 8.21 1.31
CA VAL A 50 3.97 7.82 0.26
C VAL A 50 3.24 6.98 -0.80
N PRO A 51 2.87 7.56 -1.96
CA PRO A 51 2.32 6.80 -3.07
C PRO A 51 3.43 6.04 -3.80
N ARG A 52 3.18 4.76 -4.05
CA ARG A 52 4.06 3.88 -4.83
C ARG A 52 3.30 3.32 -6.02
N LYS A 53 3.76 3.64 -7.23
CA LYS A 53 3.33 2.94 -8.45
C LYS A 53 3.75 1.49 -8.36
N ARG A 54 2.84 0.57 -8.66
CA ARG A 54 3.11 -0.87 -8.78
C ARG A 54 3.43 -1.15 -10.24
N ILE A 55 4.72 -1.28 -10.57
CA ILE A 55 5.17 -1.53 -11.94
C ILE A 55 5.02 -3.00 -12.27
N GLU A 56 5.39 -3.87 -11.33
CA GLU A 56 5.27 -5.31 -11.49
C GLU A 56 4.90 -5.95 -10.15
N VAL A 57 3.95 -6.90 -10.21
CA VAL A 57 3.41 -7.62 -9.05
C VAL A 57 3.62 -9.11 -9.28
N ARG A 58 4.31 -9.78 -8.36
CA ARG A 58 4.54 -11.23 -8.35
C ARG A 58 3.91 -11.81 -7.09
N ALA A 59 3.02 -12.79 -7.26
CA ALA A 59 2.32 -13.47 -6.16
C ALA A 59 1.57 -12.52 -5.18
N GLY A 60 1.09 -11.37 -5.66
CA GLY A 60 0.39 -10.37 -4.83
C GLY A 60 1.30 -9.32 -4.20
N GLU A 61 2.61 -9.55 -4.20
CA GLU A 61 3.61 -8.60 -3.70
C GLU A 61 4.27 -7.82 -4.84
N VAL A 62 4.73 -6.60 -4.53
CA VAL A 62 5.40 -5.73 -5.49
C VAL A 62 6.84 -6.23 -5.69
N SER A 63 7.17 -6.72 -6.89
CA SER A 63 8.54 -7.03 -7.29
C SER A 63 9.27 -5.80 -7.84
N LYS A 64 8.53 -4.89 -8.49
CA LYS A 64 9.04 -3.60 -8.96
C LYS A 64 8.08 -2.47 -8.62
N GLY A 65 8.58 -1.44 -7.95
CA GLY A 65 7.77 -0.29 -7.56
C GLY A 65 8.55 1.01 -7.66
N GLN A 66 7.82 2.12 -7.82
CA GLN A 66 8.39 3.46 -7.90
C GLN A 66 7.63 4.39 -6.96
N VAL A 67 8.36 5.12 -6.11
CA VAL A 67 7.78 6.25 -5.38
C VAL A 67 7.38 7.32 -6.38
N ALA A 68 6.14 7.77 -6.31
CA ALA A 68 5.60 8.77 -7.22
C ALA A 68 4.80 9.79 -6.44
N LYS A 69 5.35 10.98 -6.22
CA LYS A 69 4.62 12.09 -5.63
C LYS A 69 3.48 12.48 -6.55
N ASN A 70 2.28 12.28 -6.05
CA ASN A 70 1.05 12.72 -6.69
C ASN A 70 0.20 13.39 -5.62
N ARG A 71 0.14 14.73 -5.65
CA ARG A 71 -0.51 15.53 -4.61
C ARG A 71 -1.99 15.19 -4.45
N ARG A 72 -2.69 14.92 -5.57
CA ARG A 72 -4.10 14.53 -5.55
C ARG A 72 -4.29 13.20 -4.80
N ILE A 73 -3.51 12.18 -5.17
CA ILE A 73 -3.53 10.87 -4.50
C ILE A 73 -3.21 11.02 -3.00
N MET A 74 -2.19 11.82 -2.66
CA MET A 74 -1.80 12.04 -1.27
C MET A 74 -2.91 12.69 -0.45
N ASN A 75 -3.54 13.76 -0.96
CA ASN A 75 -4.61 14.47 -0.26
C ASN A 75 -5.88 13.63 -0.11
N GLU A 76 -6.20 12.82 -1.12
CA GLU A 76 -7.32 11.89 -1.10
C GLU A 76 -7.10 10.75 -0.09
N ALA A 77 -5.87 10.24 -0.01
CA ALA A 77 -5.49 9.27 1.01
C ALA A 77 -5.59 9.84 2.44
N VAL A 78 -5.19 11.10 2.66
CA VAL A 78 -5.40 11.81 3.94
C VAL A 78 -6.89 11.84 4.26
N THR A 79 -7.70 12.38 3.34
CA THR A 79 -9.15 12.54 3.52
C THR A 79 -9.83 11.21 3.86
N LEU A 80 -9.47 10.13 3.15
CA LEU A 80 -10.04 8.81 3.38
C LEU A 80 -9.64 8.23 4.74
N VAL A 81 -8.36 8.28 5.09
CA VAL A 81 -7.85 7.72 6.36
C VAL A 81 -8.40 8.48 7.57
N GLU A 82 -8.48 9.80 7.49
CA GLU A 82 -9.08 10.63 8.55
C GLU A 82 -10.58 10.35 8.71
N LYS A 83 -11.33 10.24 7.60
CA LYS A 83 -12.77 9.90 7.65
C LYS A 83 -13.03 8.52 8.25
N LEU A 84 -12.14 7.56 8.00
CA LEU A 84 -12.25 6.21 8.56
C LEU A 84 -11.81 6.14 10.03
N GLY A 85 -11.14 7.18 10.55
CA GLY A 85 -10.52 7.14 11.87
C GLY A 85 -9.47 6.02 12.00
N ALA A 86 -8.81 5.66 10.89
CA ALA A 86 -7.86 4.54 10.87
C ALA A 86 -6.49 4.98 11.38
N GLY A 87 -5.94 4.23 12.33
CA GLY A 87 -4.66 4.53 12.99
C GLY A 87 -4.72 4.18 14.48
N PRO A 88 -3.68 4.54 15.26
CA PRO A 88 -2.40 5.10 14.82
C PRO A 88 -1.53 4.05 14.09
N GLY A 89 -0.41 4.49 13.50
CA GLY A 89 0.53 3.63 12.78
C GLY A 89 0.43 3.75 11.26
N VAL A 90 0.82 2.69 10.55
CA VAL A 90 0.86 2.68 9.08
C VAL A 90 -0.39 2.01 8.51
N ILE A 91 -1.15 2.77 7.72
CA ILE A 91 -2.27 2.29 6.93
C ILE A 91 -1.83 2.20 5.47
N THR A 92 -2.07 1.05 4.83
CA THR A 92 -1.84 0.91 3.39
C THR A 92 -3.14 0.99 2.63
N LEU A 93 -3.18 1.92 1.67
CA LEU A 93 -4.32 2.18 0.82
C LEU A 93 -3.96 1.82 -0.62
N GLN A 94 -4.73 0.93 -1.25
CA GLN A 94 -4.57 0.57 -2.66
C GLN A 94 -5.66 1.22 -3.50
N LEU A 95 -5.25 1.78 -4.64
CA LEU A 95 -6.14 2.42 -5.59
C LEU A 95 -5.61 2.34 -7.01
N PHE A 96 -6.51 2.53 -7.97
CA PHE A 96 -6.18 2.77 -9.36
C PHE A 96 -6.42 4.24 -9.71
N LEU A 97 -5.49 4.81 -10.48
CA LEU A 97 -5.74 6.01 -11.29
C LEU A 97 -6.13 5.56 -12.69
N THR A 98 -7.40 5.74 -13.05
CA THR A 98 -7.97 5.30 -14.32
C THR A 98 -7.59 6.23 -15.47
N GLY A 99 -7.78 5.78 -16.71
CA GLY A 99 -7.50 6.58 -17.91
C GLY A 99 -8.37 7.83 -18.07
N ASP A 100 -9.54 7.87 -17.42
CA ASP A 100 -10.43 9.04 -17.32
C ASP A 100 -10.17 9.88 -16.05
N ASP A 101 -8.97 9.77 -15.47
CA ASP A 101 -8.48 10.55 -14.34
C ASP A 101 -9.36 10.44 -13.07
N LYS A 102 -9.90 9.24 -12.80
CA LYS A 102 -10.61 8.92 -11.56
C LYS A 102 -9.75 8.06 -10.63
N LEU A 103 -9.91 8.30 -9.33
CA LEU A 103 -9.34 7.44 -8.30
C LEU A 103 -10.37 6.40 -7.89
N LYS A 104 -9.98 5.12 -7.93
CA LYS A 104 -10.82 3.98 -7.54
C LYS A 104 -10.11 3.19 -6.45
N TYR A 105 -10.63 3.23 -5.24
CA TYR A 105 -10.09 2.51 -4.09
C TYR A 105 -10.42 1.01 -4.17
N ILE A 106 -9.47 0.17 -3.78
CA ILE A 106 -9.58 -1.29 -3.89
C ILE A 106 -9.48 -1.96 -2.52
N GLU A 107 -8.50 -1.54 -1.72
CA GLU A 107 -8.17 -2.22 -0.48
C GLU A 107 -7.57 -1.24 0.53
N ILE A 108 -7.87 -1.45 1.81
CA ILE A 108 -7.25 -0.75 2.92
C ILE A 108 -6.79 -1.80 3.93
N ASN A 109 -5.51 -1.76 4.32
CA ASN A 109 -4.98 -2.61 5.37
C ASN A 109 -4.32 -1.77 6.46
N PRO A 110 -4.75 -1.88 7.74
CA PRO A 110 -4.14 -1.17 8.86
C PRO A 110 -2.85 -1.86 9.33
N ARG A 111 -1.88 -2.00 8.43
CA ARG A 111 -0.56 -2.61 8.68
C ARG A 111 0.45 -2.16 7.62
N PHE A 112 1.72 -2.47 7.86
CA PHE A 112 2.75 -2.40 6.83
C PHE A 112 2.39 -3.30 5.63
N GLY A 113 2.47 -2.74 4.43
CA GLY A 113 2.39 -3.49 3.19
C GLY A 113 3.75 -4.05 2.80
N GLY A 114 3.78 -5.13 2.01
CA GLY A 114 5.03 -5.76 1.57
C GLY A 114 5.99 -4.78 0.86
N GLY A 115 5.47 -3.73 0.22
CA GLY A 115 6.28 -2.70 -0.44
C GLY A 115 6.80 -1.56 0.44
N ALA A 116 6.49 -1.54 1.75
CA ALA A 116 6.92 -0.50 2.69
C ALA A 116 8.44 -0.21 2.73
N PRO A 117 9.35 -1.20 2.54
CA PRO A 117 10.78 -0.92 2.44
C PRO A 117 11.17 0.15 1.40
N LEU A 118 10.41 0.29 0.30
CA LEU A 118 10.64 1.36 -0.68
C LEU A 118 10.36 2.74 -0.07
N SER A 119 9.23 2.90 0.63
CA SER A 119 8.86 4.15 1.29
C SER A 119 9.84 4.54 2.40
N ILE A 120 10.27 3.56 3.20
CA ILE A 120 11.29 3.75 4.24
C ILE A 120 12.61 4.19 3.60
N LYS A 121 13.07 3.51 2.55
CA LYS A 121 14.31 3.87 1.84
C LYS A 121 14.23 5.25 1.18
N ALA A 122 13.03 5.68 0.77
CA ALA A 122 12.80 7.03 0.25
C ALA A 122 12.88 8.12 1.32
N GLY A 123 12.95 7.78 2.61
CA GLY A 123 13.08 8.73 3.72
C GLY A 123 11.82 8.88 4.58
N ALA A 124 10.76 8.10 4.31
CA ALA A 124 9.61 8.01 5.20
C ALA A 124 9.84 6.90 6.25
N ASP A 125 10.67 7.22 7.26
CA ASP A 125 11.16 6.26 8.25
C ASP A 125 10.10 5.97 9.34
N PHE A 126 9.01 5.32 8.93
CA PHE A 126 7.87 5.01 9.80
C PHE A 126 8.28 4.27 11.09
N PRO A 127 9.14 3.23 11.05
CA PRO A 127 9.54 2.52 12.28
C PRO A 127 10.25 3.44 13.27
N LYS A 128 11.14 4.31 12.79
CA LYS A 128 11.83 5.29 13.63
C LYS A 128 10.86 6.29 14.23
N TRP A 129 9.90 6.81 13.46
CA TRP A 129 8.90 7.76 13.96
C TRP A 129 8.02 7.14 15.04
N ILE A 130 7.54 5.91 14.81
CA ILE A 130 6.77 5.14 15.80
C ILE A 130 7.58 4.98 17.09
N LEU A 131 8.84 4.55 17.00
CA LEU A 131 9.70 4.38 18.18
C LEU A 131 9.96 5.70 18.92
N GLN A 132 10.16 6.79 18.18
CA GLN A 132 10.34 8.11 18.77
C GLN A 132 9.10 8.56 19.54
N GLU A 133 7.90 8.39 18.98
CA GLU A 133 6.65 8.73 19.67
C GLU A 133 6.43 7.88 20.92
N LEU A 134 6.66 6.57 20.82
CA LEU A 134 6.50 5.64 21.95
C LEU A 134 7.50 5.88 23.09
N THR A 135 8.65 6.48 22.80
CA THR A 135 9.65 6.86 23.80
C THR A 135 9.51 8.31 24.30
N GLY A 136 8.40 8.97 23.97
CA GLY A 136 8.07 10.34 24.43
C GLY A 136 8.68 11.46 23.59
N GLY A 137 9.39 11.11 22.51
CA GLY A 137 9.88 12.05 21.51
C GLY A 137 8.78 12.56 20.57
N LYS A 138 9.09 13.61 19.82
CA LYS A 138 8.22 14.14 18.75
C LYS A 138 8.99 14.12 17.42
N PRO A 139 8.65 13.22 16.48
CA PRO A 139 9.35 13.16 15.21
C PRO A 139 9.06 14.42 14.39
N ASN A 140 10.11 15.03 13.84
CA ASN A 140 9.97 16.11 12.87
C ASN A 140 9.68 15.51 11.48
N ILE A 141 8.40 15.38 11.15
CA ILE A 141 7.93 14.76 9.91
C ILE A 141 7.49 15.86 8.94
N ARG A 142 8.13 15.90 7.77
CA ARG A 142 7.65 16.67 6.62
C ARG A 142 6.75 15.79 5.76
N PHE A 143 5.51 16.24 5.51
CA PHE A 143 4.48 15.49 4.79
C PHE A 143 4.95 14.89 3.44
N ASP A 144 5.77 15.62 2.71
CA ASP A 144 6.35 15.22 1.42
C ASP A 144 7.89 15.17 1.46
N GLY A 145 8.48 14.93 2.63
CA GLY A 145 9.93 14.96 2.85
C GLY A 145 10.71 13.79 2.24
N PHE A 146 10.02 12.79 1.69
CA PHE A 146 10.64 11.64 1.04
C PHE A 146 11.12 11.95 -0.39
N LYS A 147 12.08 11.17 -0.88
CA LYS A 147 12.63 11.23 -2.23
C LYS A 147 11.62 10.71 -3.26
N ASP A 148 11.31 11.54 -4.25
CA ASP A 148 10.46 11.15 -5.38
C ASP A 148 11.22 10.33 -6.42
N GLY A 149 10.51 9.54 -7.23
CA GLY A 149 11.05 8.80 -8.35
C GLY A 149 11.95 7.61 -8.00
N LEU A 150 12.18 7.32 -6.71
CA LEU A 150 12.99 6.19 -6.28
C LEU A 150 12.33 4.87 -6.74
N ILE A 151 13.09 4.05 -7.46
CA ILE A 151 12.65 2.75 -7.96
C ILE A 151 13.26 1.65 -7.09
N MET A 152 12.44 0.67 -6.71
CA MET A 152 12.87 -0.57 -6.07
C MET A 152 12.67 -1.73 -7.02
N LEU A 153 13.70 -2.56 -7.13
CA LEU A 153 13.67 -3.87 -7.78
C LEU A 153 13.98 -4.91 -6.71
N ARG A 154 13.15 -5.93 -6.58
CA ARG A 154 13.38 -7.05 -5.66
C ARG A 154 13.72 -8.31 -6.43
N TYR A 155 14.61 -9.09 -5.84
CA TYR A 155 14.96 -10.43 -6.28
C TYR A 155 15.05 -11.34 -5.05
N ASP A 156 14.83 -12.62 -5.27
CA ASP A 156 14.99 -13.65 -4.24
C ASP A 156 16.47 -14.02 -4.14
N SER A 157 16.99 -14.22 -2.92
CA SER A 157 18.37 -14.64 -2.66
C SER A 157 18.38 -15.75 -1.60
N GLU A 158 19.34 -16.65 -1.69
CA GLU A 158 19.54 -17.73 -0.72
C GLU A 158 20.32 -17.26 0.53
N VAL A 159 20.01 -17.88 1.67
CA VAL A 159 20.78 -17.73 2.92
C VAL A 159 21.04 -19.14 3.45
N TRP A 160 22.31 -19.45 3.73
CA TRP A 160 22.74 -20.76 4.21
C TRP A 160 22.92 -20.73 5.73
N LEU A 161 22.30 -21.66 6.43
CA LEU A 161 22.40 -21.79 7.89
C LEU A 161 22.86 -23.21 8.23
N GLY A 162 23.80 -23.33 9.17
CA GLY A 162 24.12 -24.61 9.78
C GLY A 162 23.04 -24.97 10.80
N ALA A 163 22.64 -26.24 10.86
CA ALA A 163 21.81 -26.72 11.96
C ALA A 163 22.65 -26.72 13.24
N SER A 164 22.23 -25.98 14.27
CA SER A 164 22.75 -26.19 15.63
C SER A 164 22.33 -27.59 16.08
N GLN A 165 23.28 -28.43 16.50
CA GLN A 165 22.99 -29.73 17.13
C GLN A 165 22.30 -29.55 18.47
#